data_AF-A0A7C7MLU5-F1
#
_entry.id   AF-A0A7C7MLU5-F1
#
_cell.length_a   1.000
_cell.length_b   1.000
_cell.length_c   1.000
_cell.angle_alpha   90.00
_cell.angle_beta   90.00
_cell.angle_gamma   90.00
#
_symmetry.space_group_name_H-M   'P 1'
#
loop_
_entity.id
_entity.type
_entity.pdbx_description
1 polymer ?
#
loop_
_entity_poly.entity_id
_entity_poly.type
_entity_poly.pdbx_seq_one_letter_code
_entity_poly.pdbx_strand_id
1 'polypeptide(L)'
;MDEGAEVDASTIEILKSPAAMMAVISGGALGISAILQPSRVTGLSLCPIFHFTGVLCPFCGMTRSFVSITHARFSEALDYNLGSPLIYGAFVWMLYASIRDLRLKQYGAIPSAPKWLYLAWLWVTIPIFAWLFWSRWLSNLF
;
A
#
# COMPACT_ATOMS: atom_id res chain seq x y z
N MET A 1 0.43 -35.52 23.03
CA MET A 1 0.05 -34.19 23.55
C MET A 1 1.08 -33.11 23.17
N ASP A 2 1.86 -33.30 22.09
CA ASP A 2 2.99 -32.42 21.71
C ASP A 2 2.76 -31.65 20.39
N GLU A 3 1.86 -32.14 19.54
CA GLU A 3 1.53 -31.49 18.25
C GLU A 3 0.95 -30.07 18.41
N GLY A 4 0.29 -29.77 19.54
CA GLY A 4 -0.27 -28.44 19.80
C GLY A 4 0.79 -27.37 20.10
N ALA A 5 1.89 -27.76 20.74
CA ALA A 5 2.98 -26.83 21.09
C ALA A 5 3.90 -26.56 19.89
N GLU A 6 4.11 -27.57 19.04
CA GLU A 6 4.92 -27.47 17.83
C GLU A 6 4.21 -26.66 16.72
N VAL A 7 2.88 -26.80 16.60
CA VAL A 7 2.06 -25.97 15.70
C VAL A 7 2.01 -24.51 16.16
N ASP A 8 1.94 -24.24 17.47
CA ASP A 8 1.95 -22.86 17.99
C ASP A 8 3.31 -22.18 17.75
N ALA A 9 4.42 -22.86 18.04
CA ALA A 9 5.76 -22.33 17.83
C ALA A 9 6.06 -22.03 16.35
N SER A 10 5.71 -22.96 15.44
CA SER A 10 5.88 -22.77 13.99
C SER A 10 4.95 -21.69 13.41
N THR A 11 3.72 -21.58 13.91
CA THR A 11 2.77 -20.52 13.51
C THR A 11 3.26 -19.15 13.97
N ILE A 12 3.79 -19.03 15.19
CA ILE A 12 4.38 -17.81 15.73
C ILE A 12 5.62 -17.40 14.92
N GLU A 13 6.46 -18.36 14.50
CA GLU A 13 7.64 -18.10 13.68
C GLU A 13 7.28 -17.64 12.27
N ILE A 14 6.24 -18.25 11.66
CA ILE A 14 5.68 -17.82 10.38
C ILE A 14 5.08 -16.41 10.50
N LEU A 15 4.33 -16.11 11.57
CA LEU A 15 3.74 -14.78 11.79
C LEU A 15 4.80 -13.68 11.93
N LYS A 16 5.94 -14.01 12.55
CA LYS A 16 7.06 -13.08 12.73
C LYS A 16 7.93 -12.93 11.48
N SER A 17 7.71 -13.76 10.45
CA SER A 17 8.47 -13.67 9.22
C SER A 17 8.17 -12.35 8.47
N PRO A 18 9.20 -11.68 7.92
CA PRO A 18 9.00 -10.47 7.11
C PRO A 18 8.06 -10.70 5.92
N ALA A 19 8.11 -11.90 5.32
CA ALA A 19 7.27 -12.28 4.19
C ALA A 19 5.78 -12.34 4.56
N ALA A 20 5.44 -12.93 5.73
CA ALA A 20 4.06 -12.99 6.20
C ALA A 20 3.52 -11.61 6.55
N MET A 21 4.32 -10.76 7.22
CA MET A 21 3.92 -9.39 7.55
C MET A 21 3.61 -8.59 6.29
N MET A 22 4.49 -8.66 5.28
CA MET A 22 4.27 -7.99 4.00
C MET A 22 3.04 -8.53 3.26
N ALA A 23 2.79 -9.83 3.30
CA ALA A 23 1.59 -10.43 2.72
C ALA A 23 0.31 -9.91 3.40
N VAL A 24 0.30 -9.81 4.73
CA VAL A 24 -0.86 -9.32 5.49
C VAL A 24 -1.13 -7.85 5.19
N ILE A 25 -0.09 -7.00 5.17
CA ILE A 25 -0.24 -5.56 4.90
C ILE A 25 -0.71 -5.32 3.47
N SER A 26 0.01 -5.89 2.49
CA SER A 26 -0.31 -5.68 1.08
C SER A 26 -1.63 -6.35 0.68
N GLY A 27 -1.84 -7.59 1.12
CA GLY A 27 -3.07 -8.35 0.90
C GLY A 27 -4.27 -7.74 1.60
N GLY A 28 -4.11 -7.26 2.83
CA GLY A 28 -5.15 -6.55 3.56
C GLY A 28 -5.57 -5.26 2.85
N ALA A 29 -4.61 -4.43 2.46
CA ALA A 29 -4.91 -3.18 1.75
C ALA A 29 -5.61 -3.41 0.40
N LEU A 30 -5.11 -4.37 -0.41
CA LEU A 30 -5.69 -4.73 -1.71
C LEU A 30 -7.04 -5.44 -1.57
N GLY A 31 -7.19 -6.31 -0.56
CA GLY A 31 -8.44 -7.01 -0.26
C GLY A 31 -9.53 -6.04 0.19
N ILE A 32 -9.20 -5.13 1.11
CA ILE A 32 -10.12 -4.06 1.53
C ILE A 32 -10.51 -3.19 0.34
N SER A 33 -9.57 -2.83 -0.53
CA SER A 33 -9.90 -2.01 -1.71
C SER A 33 -10.78 -2.74 -2.73
N ALA A 34 -10.76 -4.07 -2.77
CA ALA A 34 -11.67 -4.89 -3.57
C ALA A 34 -13.06 -5.02 -2.95
N ILE A 35 -13.15 -5.07 -1.62
CA ILE A 35 -14.43 -5.20 -0.89
C ILE A 35 -15.20 -3.87 -0.89
N LEU A 36 -14.49 -2.75 -0.70
CA LEU A 36 -15.12 -1.43 -0.62
C LEU A 36 -15.59 -0.96 -2.01
N GLN A 37 -16.86 -0.60 -2.11
CA GLN A 37 -17.40 -0.03 -3.35
C GLN A 37 -16.98 1.43 -3.52
N PRO A 38 -16.60 1.87 -4.74
CA PRO A 38 -16.22 3.26 -5.01
C PRO A 38 -17.27 4.28 -4.55
N SER A 39 -18.57 4.01 -4.78
CA SER A 39 -19.68 4.89 -4.41
C SER A 39 -19.77 5.16 -2.90
N ARG A 40 -19.32 4.22 -2.07
CA ARG A 40 -19.33 4.32 -0.60
C ARG A 40 -18.14 5.09 -0.07
N VAL A 41 -17.04 5.14 -0.82
CA VAL A 41 -15.79 5.80 -0.39
C VAL A 41 -15.59 7.18 -0.99
N THR A 42 -16.28 7.55 -2.07
CA THR A 42 -16.16 8.87 -2.73
C THR A 42 -16.25 10.04 -1.73
N GLY A 43 -17.27 10.04 -0.87
CA GLY A 43 -17.49 11.09 0.14
C GLY A 43 -16.75 10.88 1.46
N LEU A 44 -16.03 9.76 1.62
CA LEU A 44 -15.42 9.40 2.89
C LEU A 44 -14.05 10.08 3.03
N SER A 45 -13.97 11.05 3.93
CA SER A 45 -12.70 11.64 4.37
C SER A 45 -12.35 11.10 5.75
N LEU A 46 -11.42 10.15 5.83
CA LEU A 46 -10.93 9.59 7.10
C LEU A 46 -9.61 10.22 7.57
N CYS A 47 -9.06 11.19 6.84
CA CYS A 47 -7.71 11.71 7.11
C CYS A 47 -7.73 12.71 8.27
N PRO A 48 -7.11 12.41 9.43
CA PRO A 48 -7.13 13.31 10.58
C PRO A 48 -6.45 14.64 10.26
N ILE A 49 -5.34 14.62 9.51
CA ILE A 49 -4.60 15.82 9.10
C ILE A 49 -5.52 16.80 8.36
N PHE A 50 -6.32 16.30 7.41
CA PHE A 50 -7.27 17.13 6.69
C PHE A 50 -8.35 17.71 7.61
N HIS A 51 -8.86 16.92 8.57
CA HIS A 51 -9.87 17.40 9.53
C HIS A 51 -9.32 18.41 10.53
N PHE A 52 -8.03 18.34 10.88
CA PHE A 52 -7.40 19.29 11.80
C PHE A 52 -6.89 20.56 11.12
N THR A 53 -6.37 20.45 9.89
CA THR A 53 -5.68 21.56 9.21
C THR A 53 -6.49 22.16 8.05
N GLY A 54 -7.48 21.45 7.53
CA GLY A 54 -8.16 21.79 6.27
C GLY A 54 -7.31 21.57 5.01
N VAL A 55 -6.04 21.18 5.16
CA VAL A 55 -5.08 21.05 4.06
C VAL A 55 -4.95 19.61 3.60
N LEU A 56 -4.93 19.41 2.27
CA LEU A 56 -4.66 18.09 1.68
C LEU A 56 -3.16 17.80 1.75
N CYS A 57 -2.75 16.75 2.45
CA CYS A 57 -1.37 16.29 2.43
C CYS A 57 -1.09 15.45 1.15
N PRO A 58 0.19 15.15 0.81
CA PRO A 58 0.51 14.39 -0.39
C PRO A 58 -0.04 12.96 -0.37
N PHE A 59 -0.37 12.44 0.81
CA PHE A 59 -0.96 11.11 1.03
C PHE A 59 -2.50 11.13 1.11
N CYS A 60 -3.12 12.32 1.08
CA CYS A 60 -4.57 12.41 1.06
C CYS A 60 -5.15 11.76 -0.20
N GLY A 61 -6.25 11.04 -0.03
CA GLY A 61 -6.96 10.37 -1.13
C GLY A 61 -6.43 9.00 -1.54
N MET A 62 -5.33 8.50 -0.95
CA MET A 62 -4.75 7.22 -1.39
C MET A 62 -5.70 6.03 -1.25
N THR A 63 -6.45 5.93 -0.15
CA THR A 63 -7.43 4.85 0.05
C THR A 63 -8.52 4.87 -1.02
N ARG A 64 -9.07 6.05 -1.34
CA ARG A 64 -10.07 6.21 -2.41
C ARG A 64 -9.47 5.85 -3.77
N SER A 65 -8.23 6.26 -4.01
CA SER A 65 -7.50 5.91 -5.23
C SER A 65 -7.29 4.39 -5.35
N PHE A 66 -6.90 3.70 -4.28
CA PHE A 66 -6.75 2.24 -4.27
C PHE A 66 -8.06 1.51 -4.61
N VAL A 67 -9.18 1.95 -4.03
CA VAL A 67 -10.52 1.42 -4.36
C VAL A 67 -10.84 1.67 -5.83
N SER A 68 -10.62 2.88 -6.34
CA SER A 68 -10.86 3.22 -7.74
C SER A 68 -9.98 2.42 -8.70
N ILE A 69 -8.68 2.24 -8.42
CA ILE A 69 -7.78 1.39 -9.21
C ILE A 69 -8.29 -0.05 -9.26
N THR A 70 -8.69 -0.60 -8.10
CA THR A 70 -9.18 -1.98 -7.99
C THR A 70 -10.45 -2.20 -8.82
N HIS A 71 -11.28 -1.15 -8.98
CA HIS A 71 -12.50 -1.17 -9.78
C HIS A 71 -12.30 -0.63 -11.21
N ALA A 72 -11.06 -0.53 -11.69
CA ALA A 72 -10.70 -0.04 -13.03
C ALA A 72 -11.15 1.41 -13.34
N ARG A 73 -11.36 2.25 -12.32
CA ARG A 73 -11.73 3.67 -12.43
C ARG A 73 -10.47 4.55 -12.34
N PHE A 74 -9.58 4.45 -13.34
CA PHE A 74 -8.26 5.07 -13.29
C PHE A 74 -8.28 6.60 -13.28
N SER A 75 -9.22 7.23 -14.00
CA SER A 75 -9.34 8.70 -13.99
C SER A 75 -9.54 9.22 -12.57
N GLU A 76 -10.54 8.68 -11.88
CA GLU A 76 -10.83 9.06 -10.49
C GLU A 76 -9.69 8.72 -9.54
N ALA A 77 -8.99 7.62 -9.79
CA ALA A 77 -7.83 7.26 -8.99
C ALA A 77 -6.75 8.34 -9.04
N LEU A 78 -6.48 8.88 -10.23
CA LEU A 78 -5.52 9.97 -10.42
C LEU A 78 -6.03 11.28 -9.80
N ASP A 79 -7.34 11.55 -9.93
CA ASP A 79 -7.98 12.73 -9.32
C ASP A 79 -7.85 12.71 -7.79
N TYR A 80 -8.03 11.54 -7.16
CA TYR A 80 -7.85 11.40 -5.72
C TYR A 80 -6.38 11.53 -5.32
N ASN A 81 -5.47 10.83 -5.99
CA ASN A 81 -4.04 10.88 -5.70
C ASN A 81 -3.20 10.39 -6.89
N LEU A 82 -2.41 11.30 -7.45
CA LEU A 82 -1.56 11.03 -8.61
C LEU A 82 -0.47 9.97 -8.33
N GLY A 83 0.02 9.88 -7.09
CA GLY A 83 1.07 8.93 -6.71
C GLY A 83 0.55 7.52 -6.41
N SER A 84 -0.75 7.37 -6.16
CA SER A 84 -1.35 6.09 -5.75
C SER A 84 -1.18 4.93 -6.74
N PRO A 85 -1.24 5.09 -8.07
CA PRO A 85 -0.98 3.98 -9.00
C PRO A 85 0.40 3.32 -8.79
N LEU A 86 1.43 4.11 -8.47
CA LEU A 86 2.78 3.60 -8.22
C LEU A 86 2.86 2.83 -6.90
N ILE A 87 2.16 3.33 -5.87
CA ILE A 87 2.10 2.65 -4.57
C ILE A 87 1.24 1.38 -4.67
N TYR A 88 0.14 1.43 -5.41
CA TYR A 88 -0.71 0.26 -5.68
C TYR A 88 0.08 -0.83 -6.41
N GLY A 89 0.83 -0.47 -7.44
CA GLY A 89 1.73 -1.39 -8.14
C GLY A 89 2.78 -2.00 -7.21
N ALA A 90 3.37 -1.21 -6.31
CA ALA A 90 4.29 -1.71 -5.29
C ALA A 90 3.59 -2.71 -4.34
N PHE A 91 2.35 -2.45 -3.94
CA PHE A 91 1.57 -3.37 -3.09
C PHE A 91 1.26 -4.69 -3.80
N VAL A 92 0.88 -4.64 -5.09
CA VAL A 92 0.67 -5.84 -5.90
C VAL A 92 1.97 -6.65 -6.01
N TRP A 93 3.10 -5.98 -6.28
CA TRP A 93 4.41 -6.64 -6.33
C TRP A 93 4.80 -7.26 -4.99
N MET A 94 4.64 -6.54 -3.88
CA MET A 94 4.91 -7.05 -2.53
C MET A 94 4.06 -8.28 -2.22
N LEU A 95 2.75 -8.22 -2.49
CA LEU A 95 1.85 -9.36 -2.27
C LEU A 95 2.30 -10.57 -3.10
N TYR A 96 2.58 -10.36 -4.39
CA TYR A 96 3.06 -11.41 -5.29
C TYR A 96 4.35 -12.05 -4.77
N ALA A 97 5.34 -11.22 -4.41
CA ALA A 97 6.63 -11.70 -3.97
C ALA A 97 6.54 -12.41 -2.62
N SER A 98 5.75 -11.88 -1.67
CA SER A 98 5.48 -12.55 -0.40
C SER A 98 4.78 -13.90 -0.59
N ILE A 99 3.77 -14.00 -1.47
CA ILE A 99 3.11 -15.28 -1.77
C ILE A 99 4.11 -16.27 -2.37
N ARG A 100 4.97 -15.82 -3.28
CA ARG A 100 6.01 -16.67 -3.89
C ARG A 100 6.97 -17.20 -2.83
N ASP A 101 7.49 -16.32 -1.97
CA ASP A 101 8.49 -16.67 -0.97
C ASP A 101 7.90 -17.61 0.11
N LEU A 102 6.62 -17.41 0.49
CA LEU A 102 5.87 -18.33 1.35
C LEU A 102 5.67 -19.71 0.70
N ARG A 103 5.32 -19.77 -0.60
CA ARG A 103 5.17 -21.05 -1.33
C ARG A 103 6.50 -21.81 -1.44
N LEU A 104 7.61 -21.09 -1.59
CA LEU A 104 8.95 -21.65 -1.65
C LEU A 104 9.55 -21.97 -0.27
N LYS A 105 8.80 -21.73 0.82
CA LYS A 105 9.23 -21.90 2.22
C LYS A 105 10.49 -21.07 2.57
N GLN A 106 10.67 -19.93 1.92
CA GLN A 106 11.80 -19.01 2.11
C GLN A 106 11.42 -17.88 3.08
N TYR A 107 11.14 -18.22 4.34
CA TYR A 107 10.55 -17.30 5.33
C TYR A 107 11.46 -16.13 5.74
N GLY A 108 12.79 -16.31 5.65
CA GLY A 108 13.77 -15.30 6.05
C GLY A 108 14.17 -14.32 4.94
N ALA A 109 13.74 -14.56 3.69
CA ALA A 109 14.10 -13.70 2.58
C ALA A 109 13.19 -12.48 2.55
N ILE A 110 13.77 -11.27 2.68
CA ILE A 110 13.05 -10.05 2.33
C ILE A 110 12.87 -10.10 0.80
N PRO A 111 11.65 -9.88 0.28
CA PRO A 111 11.42 -9.87 -1.16
C PRO A 111 12.30 -8.80 -1.82
N SER A 112 13.42 -9.23 -2.39
CA SER A 112 14.36 -8.29 -3.00
C SER A 112 13.92 -7.98 -4.42
N ALA A 113 13.50 -6.74 -4.65
CA ALA A 113 13.41 -6.21 -6.00
C ALA A 113 14.84 -5.99 -6.53
N PRO A 114 15.10 -6.20 -7.83
CA PRO A 114 16.40 -5.88 -8.39
C PRO A 114 16.68 -4.38 -8.18
N LYS A 115 17.91 -4.05 -7.74
CA LYS A 115 18.26 -2.69 -7.30
C LYS A 115 17.90 -1.62 -8.33
N TRP A 116 18.08 -1.90 -9.62
CA TRP A 116 17.75 -0.96 -10.69
C TRP A 116 16.26 -0.64 -10.75
N LEU A 117 15.38 -1.63 -10.54
CA LEU A 117 13.93 -1.44 -10.56
C LEU A 117 13.49 -0.65 -9.32
N TYR A 118 14.05 -0.97 -8.16
CA TYR A 118 13.80 -0.22 -6.93
C TYR A 118 14.24 1.24 -7.07
N LEU A 119 15.45 1.48 -7.62
CA LEU A 119 15.95 2.83 -7.87
C LEU A 119 15.09 3.56 -8.89
N ALA A 120 14.71 2.93 -10.00
CA ALA A 120 13.82 3.52 -11.00
C ALA A 120 12.47 3.90 -10.38
N TRP A 121 11.89 3.01 -9.57
CA TRP A 121 10.66 3.27 -8.84
C TRP A 121 10.81 4.44 -7.87
N LEU A 122 11.91 4.54 -7.12
CA LEU A 122 12.21 5.69 -6.25
C LEU A 122 12.36 7.00 -7.06
N TRP A 123 13.09 6.96 -8.17
CA TRP A 123 13.28 8.11 -9.05
C TRP A 123 11.97 8.63 -9.64
N VAL A 124 10.95 7.80 -9.80
CA VAL A 124 9.63 8.22 -10.28
C VAL A 124 8.73 8.66 -9.13
N THR A 125 8.71 7.91 -8.03
CA THR A 125 7.82 8.19 -6.88
C THR A 125 8.22 9.46 -6.14
N ILE A 126 9.50 9.67 -5.88
CA ILE A 126 9.98 10.82 -5.10
C ILE A 126 9.55 12.15 -5.74
N PRO A 127 9.76 12.40 -7.05
CA PRO A 127 9.30 13.64 -7.69
C PRO A 127 7.78 13.83 -7.64
N ILE A 128 7.00 12.76 -7.81
CA ILE A 128 5.53 12.86 -7.78
C ILE A 128 5.06 13.27 -6.38
N PHE A 129 5.58 12.63 -5.33
CA PHE A 129 5.21 12.99 -3.97
C PHE A 129 5.77 14.35 -3.54
N ALA A 130 6.94 14.74 -4.04
CA ALA A 130 7.48 16.09 -3.85
C ALA A 130 6.60 17.15 -4.51
N TRP A 131 6.11 16.89 -5.74
CA TRP A 131 5.17 17.76 -6.44
C TRP A 131 3.81 17.84 -5.73
N LEU A 132 3.26 16.71 -5.27
CA LEU A 132 2.01 16.68 -4.49
C LEU A 132 2.17 17.42 -3.15
N PHE A 133 3.33 17.31 -2.52
CA PHE A 133 3.64 18.04 -1.30
C PHE A 133 3.68 19.54 -1.57
N TRP A 134 4.39 19.97 -2.61
CA TRP A 134 4.43 21.39 -3.01
C TRP A 134 3.04 21.94 -3.35
N SER A 135 2.32 21.27 -4.23
CA SER A 135 1.04 21.73 -4.79
C SER A 135 -0.16 21.67 -3.84
N ARG A 136 -0.08 20.88 -2.77
CA ARG A 136 -1.18 20.76 -1.80
C ARG A 136 -0.85 21.35 -0.44
N TRP A 137 0.41 21.32 -0.03
CA TRP A 137 0.84 21.81 1.27
C TRP A 137 1.36 23.24 1.17
N LEU A 138 2.42 23.46 0.39
CA LEU A 138 3.13 24.75 0.38
C LEU A 138 2.31 25.87 -0.27
N SER A 139 1.56 25.58 -1.33
CA SER A 139 0.70 26.59 -1.98
C SER A 139 -0.59 26.92 -1.24
N ASN A 140 -0.96 26.16 -0.21
CA ASN A 140 -2.13 26.44 0.62
C ASN A 140 -1.76 27.07 1.97
N LEU A 141 -0.47 27.08 2.32
CA LEU A 141 0.08 27.66 3.54
C LEU A 141 0.74 29.04 3.33
N PHE A 142 1.09 29.38 2.08
CA PHE A 142 1.65 30.67 1.65
C PHE A 142 0.75 31.28 0.57
#